data_AF-A0A392QMG1-F1
#
_entry.id   AF-A0A392QMG1-F1
#
_cell.length_a   1.000
_cell.length_b   1.000
_cell.length_c   1.000
_cell.angle_alpha   90.00
_cell.angle_beta   90.00
_cell.angle_gamma   90.00
#
_symmetry.space_group_name_H-M   'P 1'
#
loop_
_entity.id
_entity.type
_entity.pdbx_description
1 polymer ?
#
loop_
_entity_poly.entity_id
_entity_poly.type
_entity_poly.pdbx_seq_one_letter_code
_entity_poly.pdbx_strand_id
1 'polypeptide(L)' 'MNPVHKKIPVLIHNGKPIAESLIAVQYIDEVWNDKSPLLSSDSYERAHARFWADYVDKK' A
#
# COMPACT_ATOMS: atom_id res chain seq x y z
N MET A 1 3.09 -15.70 -1.21
CA MET A 1 1.80 -16.23 -0.70
C MET A 1 1.51 -15.63 0.67
N ASN A 2 0.22 -15.49 1.05
CA ASN A 2 -0.21 -15.01 2.36
C ASN A 2 -0.76 -16.19 3.19
N PRO A 3 0.09 -16.90 3.97
CA PRO A 3 -0.36 -18.04 4.77
C PRO A 3 -1.21 -17.62 5.98
N VAL A 4 -1.12 -16.36 6.41
CA VAL A 4 -1.79 -15.83 7.61
C VAL A 4 -3.26 -15.57 7.34
N HIS A 5 -3.57 -14.64 6.43
CA HIS A 5 -4.95 -14.24 6.16
C HIS A 5 -5.58 -15.03 5.01
N LYS A 6 -4.78 -15.69 4.15
CA LYS A 6 -5.25 -16.46 2.99
C LYS A 6 -6.19 -15.69 2.07
N LYS A 7 -6.06 -14.36 2.05
CA LYS A 7 -6.84 -13.43 1.24
C LYS A 7 -6.02 -12.87 0.08
N ILE A 8 -6.72 -12.49 -0.98
CA ILE A 8 -6.20 -11.71 -2.10
C ILE A 8 -6.58 -10.23 -1.91
N PRO A 9 -5.86 -9.28 -2.54
CA PRO A 9 -4.66 -9.46 -3.36
C PRO A 9 -3.39 -9.77 -2.54
N VAL A 10 -2.40 -10.40 -3.18
CA VAL A 10 -1.03 -10.55 -2.67
C VAL A 10 -0.07 -10.09 -3.77
N LEU A 11 0.64 -9.00 -3.53
CA LEU A 11 1.69 -8.51 -4.43
C LEU A 11 2.94 -9.39 -4.26
N ILE A 12 3.58 -9.79 -5.36
CA ILE A 12 4.84 -10.54 -5.32
C ILE A 12 5.87 -9.77 -6.14
N HIS A 13 6.89 -9.23 -5.47
CA HIS A 13 8.00 -8.53 -6.10
C HIS A 13 9.31 -9.26 -5.77
N ASN A 14 10.03 -9.74 -6.80
CA ASN A 14 11.28 -10.51 -6.66
C ASN A 14 11.15 -11.71 -5.71
N GLY A 15 10.04 -12.46 -5.84
CA GLY A 15 9.74 -13.62 -5.00
C GLY A 15 9.30 -13.30 -3.57
N LYS A 16 9.32 -12.02 -3.15
CA LYS A 16 8.91 -11.59 -1.81
C LYS A 16 7.43 -11.19 -1.83
N PRO A 17 6.56 -11.84 -1.02
CA PRO A 17 5.15 -11.50 -0.98
C PRO A 17 4.88 -10.32 -0.04
N ILE A 18 3.97 -9.44 -0.46
CA ILE A 18 3.38 -8.36 0.33
C ILE A 18 1.86 -8.59 0.36
N ALA A 19 1.33 -8.79 1.57
CA ALA A 19 -0.10 -8.95 1.82
C ALA A 19 -0.73 -7.61 2.23
N GLU A 20 -2.07 -7.57 2.25
CA GLU A 20 -2.89 -6.38 2.50
C GLU A 20 -2.81 -5.35 1.37
N SER A 21 -3.97 -5.02 0.77
CA SER A 21 -4.06 -4.18 -0.43
C SER A 21 -3.47 -2.79 -0.21
N LEU A 22 -3.82 -2.11 0.88
CA LEU A 22 -3.32 -0.77 1.20
C LEU A 22 -1.81 -0.75 1.48
N ILE A 23 -1.26 -1.85 2.02
CA ILE A 23 0.18 -1.98 2.24
C ILE A 23 0.89 -2.19 0.89
N ALA A 24 0.35 -3.04 0.01
CA ALA A 24 0.89 -3.25 -1.32
C ALA A 24 0.93 -1.96 -2.16
N VAL A 25 -0.10 -1.12 -2.08
CA VAL A 25 -0.13 0.19 -2.77
C VAL A 25 0.95 1.12 -2.23
N GLN A 26 1.12 1.22 -0.91
CA GLN A 26 2.19 2.02 -0.31
C GLN A 26 3.58 1.52 -0.70
N TYR A 27 3.78 0.20 -0.73
CA TYR A 27 5.03 -0.39 -1.19
C TYR A 27 5.35 -0.04 -2.65
N ILE A 28 4.35 -0.08 -3.53
CA ILE A 28 4.51 0.33 -4.94
C ILE A 28 4.94 1.80 -5.01
N ASP A 29 4.28 2.67 -4.25
CA ASP A 29 4.60 4.10 -4.21
C ASP A 29 6.04 4.36 -3.74
N GLU A 30 6.50 3.64 -2.72
CA GLU A 30 7.86 3.78 -2.20
C GLU A 30 8.93 3.25 -3.16
N VAL A 31 8.66 2.15 -3.86
CA VAL A 31 9.62 1.48 -4.76
C VAL A 31 9.74 2.18 -6.12
N TRP A 32 8.64 2.67 -6.68
CA TRP A 32 8.59 3.36 -7.97
C TRP A 32 8.23 4.84 -7.83
N ASN A 33 8.78 5.47 -6.80
CA ASN A 33 8.52 6.87 -6.43
C ASN A 33 8.93 7.90 -7.50
N ASP A 34 9.73 7.50 -8.48
CA ASP A 34 10.29 8.36 -9.53
C ASP A 34 9.37 8.50 -10.75
N LYS A 35 8.39 7.61 -10.93
CA LYS A 35 7.55 7.57 -12.13
C LYS A 35 6.20 8.27 -11.97
N SER A 36 5.51 7.97 -10.88
CA SER A 36 4.16 8.50 -10.62
C SER A 36 3.84 8.32 -9.13
N PRO A 37 4.24 9.27 -8.28
CA PRO A 37 3.97 9.20 -6.86
C PRO A 37 2.46 9.27 -6.59
N LEU A 38 1.96 8.26 -5.88
CA LEU A 38 0.57 8.10 -5.45
C LEU A 38 0.29 8.91 -4.18
N LEU A 39 1.29 9.08 -3.31
CA LEU A 39 1.16 9.86 -2.08
C LEU A 39 1.96 11.16 -2.16
N SER A 40 1.48 12.17 -1.42
CA SER A 40 2.19 13.44 -1.26
C SER A 40 3.55 13.24 -0.57
N SER A 41 4.55 14.05 -0.94
CA SER A 41 5.82 14.14 -0.23
C SER A 41 5.69 14.91 1.10
N ASP A 42 4.72 15.80 1.22
CA ASP A 42 4.37 16.46 2.48
C ASP A 42 3.84 15.43 3.50
N SER A 43 4.34 15.51 4.73
CA SER A 43 4.02 14.51 5.76
C SER A 43 2.58 14.60 6.26
N TYR A 44 2.02 15.81 6.33
CA TYR A 44 0.66 16.02 6.83
C TYR A 44 -0.37 15.52 5.80
N GLU A 45 -0.21 15.92 4.54
CA GLU A 45 -1.07 15.48 3.44
C GLU A 45 -1.00 13.96 3.24
N ARG A 46 0.20 13.36 3.34
CA ARG A 46 0.36 11.90 3.28
C ARG A 46 -0.35 11.19 4.43
N ALA A 47 -0.29 11.75 5.64
CA ALA A 47 -1.02 11.20 6.79
C ALA A 47 -2.54 11.30 6.58
N HIS A 48 -3.03 12.40 6.00
CA HIS A 48 -4.44 12.60 5.71
C HIS A 48 -4.96 11.61 4.64
N ALA A 49 -4.18 11.36 3.58
CA ALA A 49 -4.51 10.36 2.58
C ALA A 49 -4.58 8.94 3.17
N ARG A 50 -3.62 8.58 4.04
CA ARG A 50 -3.63 7.29 4.77
C ARG A 50 -4.84 7.14 5.68
N PHE A 51 -5.25 8.22 6.36
CA PHE A 51 -6.44 8.22 7.19
C PHE A 51 -7.69 7.88 6.37
N TRP A 52 -7.88 8.52 5.22
CA TRP A 52 -9.04 8.25 4.37
C TRP A 52 -9.01 6.84 3.77
N ALA A 53 -7.83 6.35 3.38
CA ALA A 53 -7.69 4.97 2.91
C ALA A 53 -8.09 3.95 4.00
N ASP A 54 -7.62 4.15 5.23
CA ASP A 54 -8.00 3.33 6.39
C ASP A 54 -9.50 3.42 6.71
N TYR A 55 -10.08 4.63 6.63
CA TYR A 55 -11.52 4.81 6.81
C TYR A 55 -12.34 4.01 5.81
N VAL A 56 -11.95 4.02 4.52
CA VAL A 56 -12.62 3.28 3.46
C VAL A 56 -12.45 1.77 3.63
N ASP A 57 -11.28 1.29 4.02
CA ASP A 57 -11.02 -0.14 4.22
C ASP A 57 -11.79 -0.75 5.41
N LYS A 58 -12.07 0.08 6.43
CA LYS A 58 -12.86 -0.30 7.61
C LYS A 58 -14.37 -0.13 7.44
N LYS A 59 -14.83 0.38 6.29
CA LYS A 59 -16.25 0.52 5.98
C LYS A 59 -16.81 -0.76 5.37
#